data_AF-A0A1X0I946-F1
#
_entry.id   AF-A0A1X0I946-F1
#
_cell.length_a   1.000
_cell.length_b   1.000
_cell.length_c   1.000
_cell.angle_alpha   90.00
_cell.angle_beta   90.00
_cell.angle_gamma   90.00
#
_symmetry.space_group_name_H-M   'P 1'
#
loop_
_entity.id
_entity.type
_entity.pdbx_description
1 polymer ?
#
loop_
_entity_poly.entity_id
_entity_poly.type
_entity_poly.pdbx_seq_one_letter_code
_entity_poly.pdbx_strand_id
1 'polypeptide(L)'
;MKRSDYVQEFSSGSAVVLTNLLWRTFARLTPAEAEIWRGSDNFAAFPDSMRASLLDNKMLIDDGFDELSFIQRKYDDGRFSPKVLGLTIAPTIDCNFGCAYCYEDKRPGRMTAEVEQHVVDYVERTLPGKTSFSVTWYGGEPLMCKETICRLSREFIRISDANGASYEAFMVTNGWILTEEVAAELANLGHWANIQFTIDGFRADHDAKRPTKAGMPTFDRVCGNLIHASSVLPVTLRMNVDLINPDGCHKLLDHLAASGAAARIRVYFAPIHPFGKGCRDIAEAKTVKVGTNRDFARIELDLITHAEALGFRTAAPFKQPWLQQCQAVSSHSYVVEPDGSLQRCWIEVGEDDKRIGHITSAVNVASPENMRWMRFDPTRNDPCKSCPVLPVCFGSCPHRHVDGAPEEFTCNQIRWNVKDRVRMEYQKTHPEDIDELALPMAPPSQPGTTAFVPLSAISVIRS
;
A
#
# COMPACT_ATOMS: atom_id res chain seq x y z
N MET A 1 -7.74 -35.82 -1.64
CA MET A 1 -7.62 -34.64 -2.49
C MET A 1 -8.80 -33.74 -2.21
N LYS A 2 -8.56 -32.44 -2.03
CA LYS A 2 -9.60 -31.43 -1.81
C LYS A 2 -9.44 -30.27 -2.78
N ARG A 3 -10.50 -29.49 -2.97
CA ARG A 3 -10.36 -28.14 -3.55
C ARG A 3 -9.54 -27.28 -2.60
N SER A 4 -8.65 -26.46 -3.14
CA SER A 4 -8.01 -25.41 -2.35
C SER A 4 -9.05 -24.37 -1.91
N ASP A 5 -8.93 -23.89 -0.68
CA ASP A 5 -9.84 -22.91 -0.07
C ASP A 5 -9.72 -21.51 -0.70
N TYR A 6 -8.67 -21.30 -1.51
CA TYR A 6 -8.32 -20.03 -2.13
C TYR A 6 -8.53 -20.01 -3.65
N VAL A 7 -9.29 -20.96 -4.19
CA VAL A 7 -9.71 -20.95 -5.59
C VAL A 7 -10.83 -19.93 -5.80
N GLN A 8 -10.66 -19.06 -6.79
CA GLN A 8 -11.69 -18.18 -7.33
C GLN A 8 -12.04 -18.61 -8.74
N GLU A 9 -13.29 -18.40 -9.12
CA GLU A 9 -13.80 -18.67 -10.45
C GLU A 9 -14.32 -17.38 -11.09
N PHE A 10 -13.99 -17.18 -12.36
CA PHE A 10 -14.52 -16.12 -13.22
C PHE A 10 -14.63 -16.57 -14.68
N SER A 11 -15.53 -15.94 -15.44
CA SER A 11 -15.62 -16.12 -16.89
C SER A 11 -14.67 -15.16 -17.62
N SER A 12 -14.14 -15.61 -18.76
CA SER A 12 -13.41 -14.79 -19.74
C SER A 12 -13.70 -15.34 -21.14
N GLY A 13 -14.49 -14.63 -21.94
CA GLY A 13 -14.95 -15.16 -23.22
C GLY A 13 -15.89 -16.35 -23.00
N SER A 14 -15.70 -17.39 -23.81
CA SER A 14 -16.42 -18.67 -23.67
C SER A 14 -15.83 -19.60 -22.60
N ALA A 15 -14.70 -19.24 -21.99
CA ALA A 15 -14.00 -20.07 -21.03
C ALA A 15 -14.40 -19.75 -19.58
N VAL A 16 -14.34 -20.77 -18.73
CA VAL A 16 -14.37 -20.61 -17.27
C VAL A 16 -12.94 -20.75 -16.76
N VAL A 17 -12.47 -19.75 -16.02
CA VAL A 17 -11.11 -19.73 -15.49
C VAL A 17 -11.16 -19.87 -13.97
N LEU A 18 -10.41 -20.85 -13.47
CA LEU A 18 -10.09 -20.97 -12.06
C LEU A 18 -8.76 -20.28 -11.79
N THR A 19 -8.66 -19.55 -10.69
CA THR A 19 -7.41 -19.02 -10.19
C THR A 19 -7.22 -19.39 -8.75
N ASN A 20 -6.01 -19.83 -8.39
CA ASN A 20 -5.66 -20.07 -7.01
C ASN A 20 -4.93 -18.83 -6.47
N LEU A 21 -5.56 -18.09 -5.56
CA LEU A 21 -5.00 -16.87 -5.01
C LEU A 21 -3.76 -17.12 -4.13
N LEU A 22 -3.69 -18.29 -3.50
CA LEU A 22 -2.50 -18.69 -2.75
C LEU A 22 -1.36 -18.95 -3.71
N TRP A 23 -1.54 -19.85 -4.68
CA TRP A 23 -0.45 -20.28 -5.57
C TRP A 23 -0.19 -19.37 -6.76
N ARG A 24 -1.07 -18.39 -7.01
CA ARG A 24 -1.01 -17.39 -8.10
C ARG A 24 -0.99 -18.02 -9.49
N THR A 25 -1.79 -19.08 -9.64
CA THR A 25 -1.90 -19.90 -10.85
C THR A 25 -3.29 -19.76 -11.47
N PHE A 26 -3.40 -20.18 -12.74
CA PHE A 26 -4.66 -20.22 -13.48
C PHE A 26 -4.87 -21.61 -14.07
N ALA A 27 -6.12 -22.06 -14.12
CA ALA A 27 -6.52 -23.26 -14.85
C ALA A 27 -7.76 -22.92 -15.68
N ARG A 28 -7.66 -23.14 -16.98
CA ARG A 28 -8.74 -22.89 -17.95
C ARG A 28 -9.60 -24.14 -18.09
N LEU A 29 -10.91 -23.98 -18.01
CA LEU A 29 -11.90 -25.04 -18.17
C LEU A 29 -12.83 -24.70 -19.34
N THR A 30 -13.17 -25.72 -20.11
CA THR A 30 -14.32 -25.67 -21.02
C THR A 30 -15.64 -25.57 -20.22
N PRO A 31 -16.76 -25.13 -20.82
CA PRO A 31 -18.05 -25.12 -20.13
C PRO A 31 -18.45 -26.48 -19.56
N ALA A 32 -18.16 -27.57 -20.27
CA ALA A 32 -18.45 -28.93 -19.80
C ALA A 32 -17.59 -29.32 -18.59
N GLU A 33 -16.29 -29.00 -18.61
CA GLU A 33 -15.41 -29.23 -17.46
C GLU A 33 -15.79 -28.37 -16.26
N ALA A 34 -16.28 -27.14 -16.48
CA ALA A 34 -16.76 -26.28 -15.41
C ALA A 34 -17.98 -26.88 -14.69
N GLU A 35 -18.91 -27.51 -15.41
CA GLU A 35 -20.03 -28.23 -14.79
C GLU A 35 -19.55 -29.44 -13.97
N ILE A 36 -18.55 -30.19 -14.45
CA ILE A 36 -17.92 -31.27 -13.68
C ILE A 36 -17.27 -30.70 -12.41
N TRP A 37 -16.53 -29.61 -12.54
CA TRP A 37 -15.86 -28.93 -11.42
C TRP A 37 -16.84 -28.50 -10.33
N ARG A 38 -18.00 -27.95 -10.70
CA ARG A 38 -19.03 -27.48 -9.74
C ARG A 38 -19.86 -28.61 -9.15
N GLY A 39 -20.10 -29.69 -9.91
CA GLY A 39 -21.08 -30.72 -9.59
C GLY A 39 -20.56 -31.97 -8.87
N SER A 40 -19.24 -32.13 -8.70
CA SER A 40 -18.68 -33.35 -8.13
C SER A 40 -17.43 -33.11 -7.28
N ASP A 41 -17.39 -33.78 -6.12
CA ASP A 41 -16.19 -33.90 -5.27
C ASP A 41 -15.46 -35.24 -5.47
N ASN A 42 -15.93 -36.09 -6.39
CA ASN A 42 -15.23 -37.30 -6.80
C ASN A 42 -14.14 -36.96 -7.84
N PHE A 43 -13.06 -36.34 -7.37
CA PHE A 43 -11.97 -35.85 -8.22
C PHE A 43 -11.26 -36.96 -9.00
N ALA A 44 -11.33 -38.22 -8.55
CA ALA A 44 -10.77 -39.36 -9.28
C ALA A 44 -11.52 -39.63 -10.59
N ALA A 45 -12.80 -39.29 -10.67
CA ALA A 45 -13.64 -39.46 -11.86
C ALA A 45 -13.52 -38.30 -12.87
N PHE A 46 -12.72 -37.26 -12.57
CA PHE A 46 -12.51 -36.16 -13.52
C PHE A 46 -11.71 -36.65 -14.73
N PRO A 47 -11.96 -36.11 -15.95
CA PRO A 47 -11.14 -36.41 -17.12
C PRO A 47 -9.65 -36.22 -16.82
N ASP A 48 -8.80 -37.15 -17.26
CA ASP A 48 -7.39 -37.16 -16.85
C ASP A 48 -6.64 -35.86 -17.18
N SER A 49 -6.91 -35.25 -18.34
CA SER A 49 -6.32 -33.96 -18.74
C SER A 49 -6.76 -32.80 -17.83
N MET A 50 -8.05 -32.73 -17.51
CA MET A 50 -8.61 -31.75 -16.58
C MET A 50 -8.01 -31.95 -15.18
N ARG A 51 -7.99 -33.19 -14.69
CA ARG A 51 -7.45 -33.52 -13.37
C ARG A 51 -5.97 -33.15 -13.26
N ALA A 52 -5.15 -33.48 -14.27
CA ALA A 52 -3.74 -33.11 -14.31
C ALA A 52 -3.55 -31.58 -14.24
N SER A 53 -4.28 -30.83 -15.08
CA SER A 53 -4.24 -29.36 -15.08
C SER A 53 -4.61 -28.75 -13.72
N LEU A 54 -5.66 -29.27 -13.07
CA LEU A 54 -6.09 -28.80 -11.75
C LEU A 54 -5.06 -29.10 -10.64
N LEU A 55 -4.31 -30.21 -10.73
CA LEU A 55 -3.25 -30.58 -9.79
C LEU A 55 -1.99 -29.72 -9.99
N ASP A 56 -1.57 -29.55 -11.25
CA ASP A 56 -0.39 -28.77 -11.62
C ASP A 56 -0.55 -27.31 -11.20
N ASN A 57 -1.76 -26.77 -11.39
CA ASN A 57 -2.12 -25.40 -11.01
C ASN A 57 -2.66 -25.27 -9.59
N LYS A 58 -2.60 -26.32 -8.75
CA LYS A 58 -3.01 -26.30 -7.33
C LYS A 58 -4.48 -25.89 -7.09
N MET A 59 -5.36 -26.08 -8.06
CA MET A 59 -6.81 -25.96 -7.83
C MET A 59 -7.31 -27.13 -6.95
N LEU A 60 -6.69 -28.31 -7.17
CA LEU A 60 -6.80 -29.47 -6.29
C LEU A 60 -5.47 -29.67 -5.55
N ILE A 61 -5.57 -29.96 -4.26
CA ILE A 61 -4.43 -30.18 -3.37
C ILE A 61 -4.64 -31.42 -2.49
N ASP A 62 -3.56 -31.88 -1.87
CA ASP A 62 -3.61 -32.98 -0.91
C ASP A 62 -4.48 -32.63 0.31
N ASP A 63 -5.22 -33.61 0.84
CA ASP A 63 -6.12 -33.40 1.99
C ASP A 63 -5.37 -33.03 3.27
N GLY A 64 -4.13 -33.51 3.41
CA GLY A 64 -3.28 -33.23 4.55
C GLY A 64 -2.59 -31.87 4.49
N PHE A 65 -2.72 -31.12 3.40
CA PHE A 65 -2.10 -29.79 3.28
C PHE A 65 -2.97 -28.71 3.94
N ASP A 66 -2.51 -28.21 5.09
CA ASP A 66 -3.11 -27.06 5.77
C ASP A 66 -2.60 -25.75 5.16
N GLU A 67 -3.42 -25.20 4.27
CA GLU A 67 -3.12 -23.94 3.57
C GLU A 67 -3.03 -22.74 4.52
N LEU A 68 -3.84 -22.69 5.58
CA LEU A 68 -3.84 -21.58 6.53
C LEU A 68 -2.55 -21.57 7.36
N SER A 69 -2.12 -22.74 7.84
CA SER A 69 -0.83 -22.89 8.52
C SER A 69 0.35 -22.54 7.61
N PHE A 70 0.28 -22.88 6.31
CA PHE A 70 1.29 -22.46 5.34
C PHE A 70 1.36 -20.94 5.18
N ILE A 71 0.20 -20.26 5.08
CA ILE A 71 0.12 -18.79 5.02
C ILE A 71 0.68 -18.16 6.29
N GLN A 72 0.28 -18.66 7.47
CA GLN A 72 0.77 -18.18 8.75
C GLN A 72 2.29 -18.27 8.83
N ARG A 73 2.87 -19.42 8.44
CA ARG A 73 4.32 -19.59 8.43
C ARG A 73 5.01 -18.57 7.52
N LYS A 74 4.50 -18.35 6.31
CA LYS A 74 5.05 -17.34 5.39
C LYS A 74 4.95 -15.93 5.95
N TYR A 75 3.81 -15.60 6.55
CA TYR A 75 3.57 -14.30 7.19
C TYR A 75 4.59 -14.03 8.31
N ASP A 76 4.81 -15.01 9.18
CA ASP A 76 5.75 -14.92 10.30
C ASP A 76 7.22 -14.91 9.86
N ASP A 77 7.60 -15.71 8.84
CA ASP A 77 8.94 -15.68 8.25
C ASP A 77 9.31 -14.26 7.75
N GLY A 78 8.32 -13.50 7.25
CA GLY A 78 8.49 -12.11 6.86
C GLY A 78 8.60 -11.15 8.04
N ARG A 79 7.63 -11.19 8.96
CA ARG A 79 7.55 -10.27 10.11
C ARG A 79 8.72 -10.38 11.08
N PHE A 80 9.19 -11.61 11.29
CA PHE A 80 10.21 -11.91 12.28
C PHE A 80 11.58 -12.21 11.65
N SER A 81 11.76 -11.85 10.37
CA SER A 81 13.02 -12.04 9.66
C SER A 81 14.14 -11.25 10.34
N PRO A 82 15.18 -11.91 10.87
CA PRO A 82 16.34 -11.22 11.45
C PRO A 82 17.25 -10.61 10.39
N LYS A 83 17.03 -10.93 9.10
CA LYS A 83 17.91 -10.57 7.98
C LYS A 83 17.67 -9.17 7.43
N VAL A 84 16.61 -8.49 7.87
CA VAL A 84 16.22 -7.16 7.37
C VAL A 84 16.31 -6.14 8.49
N LEU A 85 16.73 -4.92 8.15
CA LEU A 85 16.54 -3.72 8.95
C LEU A 85 15.72 -2.74 8.10
N GLY A 86 14.65 -2.20 8.65
CA GLY A 86 13.83 -1.19 7.97
C GLY A 86 13.61 0.01 8.86
N LEU A 87 13.97 1.21 8.40
CA LEU A 87 13.71 2.43 9.14
C LEU A 87 12.81 3.36 8.33
N THR A 88 11.70 3.79 8.91
CA THR A 88 11.00 4.97 8.42
C THR A 88 11.51 6.15 9.21
N ILE A 89 12.18 7.11 8.58
CA ILE A 89 12.79 8.24 9.28
C ILE A 89 12.00 9.50 8.92
N ALA A 90 11.54 10.21 9.95
CA ALA A 90 10.97 11.55 9.83
C ALA A 90 12.01 12.58 10.28
N PRO A 91 12.77 13.21 9.36
CA PRO A 91 13.70 14.28 9.73
C PRO A 91 12.99 15.50 10.34
N THR A 92 11.71 15.65 10.01
CA THR A 92 10.80 16.66 10.56
C THR A 92 9.38 16.14 10.50
N ILE A 93 8.55 16.54 11.46
CA ILE A 93 7.08 16.37 11.41
C ILE A 93 6.39 17.68 11.00
N ASP A 94 7.16 18.72 10.65
CA ASP A 94 6.65 19.93 10.03
C ASP A 94 6.46 19.74 8.52
N CYS A 95 5.56 20.53 7.93
CA CYS A 95 5.21 20.47 6.52
C CYS A 95 4.91 21.87 5.99
N ASN A 96 5.22 22.12 4.72
CA ASN A 96 4.84 23.35 4.01
C ASN A 96 3.37 23.35 3.53
N PHE A 97 2.67 22.21 3.59
CA PHE A 97 1.27 22.06 3.18
C PHE A 97 0.31 22.06 4.36
N GLY A 98 -0.92 22.52 4.12
CA GLY A 98 -2.05 22.53 5.05
C GLY A 98 -3.17 21.60 4.61
N CYS A 99 -2.87 20.34 4.28
CA CYS A 99 -3.85 19.42 3.69
C CYS A 99 -5.07 19.17 4.60
N ALA A 100 -6.27 19.17 4.01
CA ALA A 100 -7.55 19.09 4.71
C ALA A 100 -7.82 17.75 5.43
N TYR A 101 -7.13 16.67 5.02
CA TYR A 101 -7.31 15.32 5.57
C TYR A 101 -6.05 14.77 6.26
N CYS A 102 -5.04 15.61 6.52
CA CYS A 102 -3.79 15.14 7.11
C CYS A 102 -4.02 14.62 8.53
N TYR A 103 -3.55 13.42 8.84
CA TYR A 103 -3.63 12.84 10.19
C TYR A 103 -2.49 13.30 11.11
N GLU A 104 -1.38 13.78 10.54
CA GLU A 104 -0.19 14.15 11.31
C GLU A 104 -0.45 15.40 12.15
N ASP A 105 -0.17 15.30 13.45
CA ASP A 105 -0.13 16.45 14.35
C ASP A 105 1.17 17.22 14.12
N LYS A 106 1.14 18.12 13.12
CA LYS A 106 2.31 18.86 12.65
C LYS A 106 2.86 19.78 13.73
N ARG A 107 4.09 19.52 14.17
CA ARG A 107 4.81 20.36 15.13
C ARG A 107 6.13 20.87 14.54
N PRO A 108 6.56 22.09 14.87
CA PRO A 108 7.90 22.54 14.52
C PRO A 108 8.95 21.64 15.17
N GLY A 109 9.95 21.24 14.40
CA GLY A 109 11.05 20.40 14.90
C GLY A 109 11.79 19.73 13.76
N ARG A 110 13.11 19.70 13.85
CA ARG A 110 13.98 19.02 12.90
C ARG A 110 14.98 18.18 13.66
N MET A 111 15.40 17.08 13.05
CA MET A 111 16.49 16.27 13.54
C MET A 111 17.74 17.13 13.70
N THR A 112 18.37 17.05 14.87
CA THR A 112 19.63 17.73 15.14
C THR A 112 20.79 16.87 14.65
N ALA A 113 21.98 17.46 14.48
CA ALA A 113 23.19 16.70 14.14
C ALA A 113 23.51 15.61 15.17
N GLU A 114 23.18 15.83 16.44
CA GLU A 114 23.31 14.83 17.50
C GLU A 114 22.37 13.64 17.29
N VAL A 115 21.09 13.90 16.97
CA VAL A 115 20.14 12.82 16.67
C VAL A 115 20.52 12.09 15.37
N GLU A 116 20.99 12.81 14.34
CA GLU A 116 21.55 12.20 13.12
C GLU A 116 22.67 11.20 13.47
N GLN A 117 23.61 11.59 14.33
CA GLN A 117 24.68 10.70 14.78
C GLN A 117 24.14 9.49 15.53
N HIS A 118 23.16 9.67 16.42
CA HIS A 118 22.56 8.54 17.13
C HIS A 118 21.86 7.54 16.18
N VAL A 119 21.28 8.01 15.08
CA VAL A 119 20.71 7.16 14.03
C VAL A 119 21.81 6.37 13.33
N VAL A 120 22.92 7.01 12.99
CA VAL A 120 24.11 6.34 12.40
C VAL A 120 24.63 5.25 13.34
N ASP A 121 24.85 5.57 14.62
CA ASP A 121 25.33 4.63 15.64
C ASP A 121 24.39 3.44 15.83
N TYR A 122 23.08 3.68 15.73
CA TYR A 122 22.09 2.61 15.79
C TYR A 122 22.20 1.67 14.59
N VAL A 123 22.34 2.20 13.38
CA VAL A 123 22.50 1.36 12.17
C VAL A 123 23.82 0.59 12.24
N GLU A 124 24.93 1.21 12.62
CA GLU A 124 26.22 0.53 12.78
C GLU A 124 26.15 -0.65 13.76
N ARG A 125 25.39 -0.49 14.85
CA ARG A 125 25.21 -1.53 15.86
C ARG A 125 24.25 -2.65 15.43
N THR A 126 23.25 -2.33 14.60
CA THR A 126 22.13 -3.25 14.31
C THR A 126 22.17 -3.89 12.93
N LEU A 127 22.90 -3.31 11.98
CA LEU A 127 23.04 -3.85 10.64
C LEU A 127 23.90 -5.13 10.52
N PRO A 128 24.97 -5.33 11.31
CA PRO A 128 25.81 -6.52 11.19
C PRO A 128 25.01 -7.83 11.22
N GLY A 129 25.29 -8.73 10.25
CA GLY A 129 24.60 -10.01 10.10
C GLY A 129 23.27 -9.96 9.34
N LYS A 130 22.83 -8.78 8.90
CA LYS A 130 21.65 -8.58 8.05
C LYS A 130 22.05 -8.51 6.58
N THR A 131 21.15 -8.91 5.68
CA THR A 131 21.40 -8.91 4.23
C THR A 131 20.81 -7.70 3.53
N SER A 132 19.90 -6.96 4.18
CA SER A 132 19.21 -5.82 3.58
C SER A 132 18.87 -4.75 4.61
N PHE A 133 19.09 -3.50 4.20
CA PHE A 133 18.70 -2.29 4.89
C PHE A 133 17.85 -1.42 3.97
N SER A 134 16.66 -1.03 4.43
CA SER A 134 15.83 -0.06 3.72
C SER A 134 15.48 1.14 4.60
N VAL A 135 15.46 2.31 3.96
CA VAL A 135 15.04 3.56 4.61
C VAL A 135 13.89 4.18 3.84
N THR A 136 12.80 4.51 4.54
CA THR A 136 11.72 5.35 4.00
C THR A 136 11.79 6.74 4.61
N TRP A 137 12.09 7.74 3.79
CA TRP A 137 12.04 9.15 4.17
C TRP A 137 10.58 9.60 4.21
N TYR A 138 10.12 9.96 5.41
CA TYR A 138 8.75 10.29 5.75
C TYR A 138 8.71 11.55 6.63
N GLY A 139 7.56 11.81 7.25
CA GLY A 139 7.26 12.94 8.11
C GLY A 139 6.30 13.91 7.43
N GLY A 140 6.24 15.14 7.93
CA GLY A 140 5.35 16.15 7.36
C GLY A 140 5.73 16.48 5.91
N GLU A 141 6.93 16.99 5.68
CA GLU A 141 7.58 17.01 4.36
C GLU A 141 9.09 16.76 4.51
N PRO A 142 9.59 15.55 4.15
CA PRO A 142 10.99 15.20 4.36
C PRO A 142 11.97 16.13 3.63
N LEU A 143 11.62 16.64 2.44
CA LEU A 143 12.53 17.49 1.65
C LEU A 143 12.77 18.87 2.26
N MET A 144 12.02 19.29 3.30
CA MET A 144 12.39 20.45 4.12
C MET A 144 13.72 20.26 4.86
N CYS A 145 14.18 19.01 4.97
CA CYS A 145 15.45 18.60 5.57
C CYS A 145 16.34 17.83 4.56
N LYS A 146 16.34 18.23 3.28
CA LYS A 146 17.14 17.60 2.21
C LYS A 146 18.58 17.30 2.61
N GLU A 147 19.27 18.24 3.27
CA GLU A 147 20.67 18.04 3.66
C GLU A 147 20.86 16.90 4.69
N THR A 148 19.92 16.73 5.63
CA THR A 148 19.92 15.61 6.57
C THR A 148 19.75 14.28 5.83
N ILE A 149 18.82 14.23 4.87
CA ILE A 149 18.59 13.04 4.01
C ILE A 149 19.88 12.66 3.27
N CYS A 150 20.56 13.64 2.65
CA CYS A 150 21.80 13.42 1.93
C CYS A 150 22.94 12.95 2.83
N ARG A 151 23.12 13.55 4.02
CA ARG A 151 24.15 13.13 4.99
C ARG A 151 23.92 11.70 5.47
N LEU A 152 22.73 11.41 5.98
CA LEU A 152 22.40 10.10 6.51
C LEU A 152 22.44 9.01 5.43
N SER A 153 21.96 9.28 4.23
CA SER A 153 22.03 8.30 3.13
C SER A 153 23.47 7.91 2.78
N ARG A 154 24.42 8.87 2.80
CA ARG A 154 25.85 8.56 2.56
C ARG A 154 26.41 7.64 3.66
N GLU A 155 26.07 7.89 4.91
CA GLU A 155 26.46 7.00 6.02
C GLU A 155 25.80 5.62 5.88
N PHE A 156 24.52 5.56 5.54
CA PHE A 156 23.81 4.29 5.35
C PHE A 156 24.38 3.45 4.21
N ILE A 157 24.75 4.08 3.09
CA ILE A 157 25.46 3.41 1.99
C ILE A 157 26.80 2.86 2.49
N ARG A 158 27.63 3.71 3.12
CA ARG A 158 28.94 3.32 3.67
C ARG A 158 28.84 2.13 4.63
N ILE A 159 27.88 2.17 5.56
CA ILE A 159 27.69 1.12 6.57
C ILE A 159 27.17 -0.16 5.92
N SER A 160 26.28 -0.06 4.93
CA SER A 160 25.74 -1.21 4.21
C SER A 160 26.81 -1.93 3.40
N ASP A 161 27.64 -1.18 2.66
CA ASP A 161 28.77 -1.69 1.90
C ASP A 161 29.77 -2.41 2.82
N ALA A 162 30.11 -1.81 3.97
CA ALA A 162 31.01 -2.41 4.95
C ALA A 162 30.48 -3.72 5.56
N ASN A 163 29.17 -3.92 5.56
CA ASN A 163 28.51 -5.12 6.09
C ASN A 163 28.05 -6.10 5.00
N GLY A 164 28.27 -5.79 3.71
CA GLY A 164 27.76 -6.60 2.59
C GLY A 164 26.24 -6.68 2.53
N ALA A 165 25.53 -5.67 3.05
CA ALA A 165 24.08 -5.57 3.00
C ALA A 165 23.63 -4.70 1.82
N SER A 166 22.49 -5.02 1.20
CA SER A 166 21.90 -4.12 0.20
C SER A 166 21.27 -2.90 0.89
N TYR A 167 21.41 -1.72 0.27
CA TYR A 167 20.75 -0.49 0.71
C TYR A 167 19.77 0.01 -0.36
N GLU A 168 18.54 0.29 0.07
CA GLU A 168 17.50 0.91 -0.76
C GLU A 168 16.79 2.04 -0.01
N ALA A 169 16.53 3.13 -0.73
CA ALA A 169 15.83 4.30 -0.21
C ALA A 169 14.45 4.47 -0.86
N PHE A 170 13.47 4.84 -0.04
CA PHE A 170 12.12 5.21 -0.41
C PHE A 170 11.83 6.62 0.10
N MET A 171 10.91 7.33 -0.53
CA MET A 171 10.44 8.64 -0.04
C MET A 171 8.95 8.80 -0.26
N VAL A 172 8.28 9.47 0.68
CA VAL A 172 6.94 10.02 0.48
C VAL A 172 7.04 11.53 0.57
N THR A 173 6.69 12.24 -0.50
CA THR A 173 6.77 13.71 -0.58
C THR A 173 5.49 14.29 -1.15
N ASN A 174 5.17 15.53 -0.75
CA ASN A 174 4.17 16.34 -1.42
C ASN A 174 4.66 16.85 -2.79
N GLY A 175 5.94 16.71 -3.11
CA GLY A 175 6.53 17.00 -4.41
C GLY A 175 6.84 18.48 -4.68
N TRP A 176 6.49 19.39 -3.77
CA TRP A 176 6.67 20.84 -3.97
C TRP A 176 8.14 21.27 -4.03
N ILE A 177 8.98 20.69 -3.16
CA ILE A 177 10.40 21.01 -3.04
C ILE A 177 11.24 20.22 -4.06
N LEU A 178 10.70 19.12 -4.61
CA LEU A 178 11.38 18.23 -5.54
C LEU A 178 11.46 18.83 -6.96
N THR A 179 12.15 19.96 -7.11
CA THR A 179 12.43 20.59 -8.41
C THR A 179 13.36 19.71 -9.25
N GLU A 180 13.59 20.09 -10.52
CA GLU A 180 14.50 19.38 -11.41
C GLU A 180 15.92 19.27 -10.83
N GLU A 181 16.42 20.34 -10.20
CA GLU A 181 17.74 20.36 -9.56
C GLU A 181 17.80 19.41 -8.38
N VAL A 182 16.77 19.43 -7.53
CA VAL A 182 16.69 18.52 -6.38
C VAL A 182 16.55 17.07 -6.86
N ALA A 183 15.78 16.81 -7.91
CA ALA A 183 15.67 15.49 -8.51
C ALA A 183 17.02 14.99 -9.04
N ALA A 184 17.80 15.85 -9.71
CA ALA A 184 19.14 15.51 -10.18
C ALA A 184 20.10 15.22 -9.01
N GLU A 185 20.05 16.02 -7.93
CA GLU A 185 20.83 15.76 -6.71
C GLU A 185 20.49 14.40 -6.07
N LEU A 186 19.20 14.08 -5.93
CA LEU A 186 18.77 12.78 -5.40
C LEU A 186 19.18 11.63 -6.33
N ALA A 187 19.06 11.81 -7.66
CA ALA A 187 19.47 10.80 -8.63
C ALA A 187 20.97 10.50 -8.53
N ASN A 188 21.80 11.53 -8.32
CA ASN A 188 23.25 11.38 -8.13
C ASN A 188 23.62 10.63 -6.84
N LEU A 189 22.77 10.67 -5.81
CA LEU A 189 22.96 9.89 -4.59
C LEU A 189 22.76 8.38 -4.81
N GLY A 190 21.97 8.01 -5.83
CA GLY A 190 21.65 6.61 -6.17
C GLY A 190 20.75 5.92 -5.13
N HIS A 191 20.60 4.60 -5.29
CA HIS A 191 19.91 3.70 -4.34
C HIS A 191 18.41 3.93 -4.10
N TRP A 192 17.76 4.82 -4.86
CA TRP A 192 16.31 5.02 -4.79
C TRP A 192 15.57 3.83 -5.40
N ALA A 193 14.78 3.14 -4.59
CA ALA A 193 13.83 2.14 -5.07
C ALA A 193 12.52 2.79 -5.52
N ASN A 194 12.05 3.84 -4.82
CA ASN A 194 10.85 4.58 -5.21
C ASN A 194 10.71 5.93 -4.50
N ILE A 195 10.30 6.97 -5.23
CA ILE A 195 9.84 8.25 -4.67
C ILE A 195 8.34 8.41 -4.97
N GLN A 196 7.56 8.48 -3.90
CA GLN A 196 6.11 8.62 -3.98
C GLN A 196 5.71 10.09 -3.95
N PHE A 197 5.03 10.52 -5.01
CA PHE A 197 4.29 11.78 -5.06
C PHE A 197 2.84 11.54 -4.67
N THR A 198 2.18 12.57 -4.12
CA THR A 198 0.74 12.53 -3.86
C THR A 198 0.01 13.66 -4.56
N ILE A 199 -0.91 13.31 -5.48
CA ILE A 199 -1.79 14.28 -6.17
C ILE A 199 -3.24 13.75 -6.18
N ASP A 200 -4.18 14.47 -5.57
CA ASP A 200 -5.55 13.96 -5.31
C ASP A 200 -6.59 14.38 -6.35
N GLY A 201 -6.27 14.13 -7.62
CA GLY A 201 -7.09 14.55 -8.75
C GLY A 201 -6.53 15.79 -9.44
N PHE A 202 -7.30 16.32 -10.39
CA PHE A 202 -6.88 17.47 -11.18
C PHE A 202 -6.91 18.76 -10.34
N ARG A 203 -6.50 19.87 -10.95
CA ARG A 203 -6.27 21.18 -10.33
C ARG A 203 -7.23 21.55 -9.19
N ALA A 204 -8.54 21.62 -9.47
CA ALA A 204 -9.53 22.04 -8.47
C ALA A 204 -9.62 21.09 -7.27
N ASP A 205 -9.59 19.77 -7.52
CA ASP A 205 -9.65 18.75 -6.48
C ASP A 205 -8.39 18.78 -5.60
N HIS A 206 -7.22 18.85 -6.24
CA HIS A 206 -5.94 18.88 -5.55
C HIS A 206 -5.77 20.14 -4.70
N ASP A 207 -6.00 21.32 -5.29
CA ASP A 207 -5.76 22.60 -4.61
C ASP A 207 -6.73 22.81 -3.44
N ALA A 208 -7.96 22.28 -3.54
CA ALA A 208 -8.93 22.31 -2.44
C ALA A 208 -8.54 21.39 -1.26
N LYS A 209 -7.83 20.29 -1.55
CA LYS A 209 -7.45 19.28 -0.56
C LYS A 209 -6.05 19.48 0.02
N ARG A 210 -5.11 19.99 -0.78
CA ARG A 210 -3.67 20.05 -0.48
C ARG A 210 -3.05 21.44 -0.73
N PRO A 211 -3.65 22.54 -0.25
CA PRO A 211 -3.03 23.86 -0.39
C PRO A 211 -1.76 23.97 0.45
N THR A 212 -0.95 24.99 0.19
CA THR A 212 0.11 25.38 1.14
C THR A 212 -0.50 25.83 2.47
N LYS A 213 0.28 25.91 3.55
CA LYS A 213 -0.19 26.52 4.81
C LYS A 213 -0.69 27.97 4.66
N ALA A 214 -0.25 28.65 3.60
CA ALA A 214 -0.70 30.00 3.24
C ALA A 214 -1.95 30.00 2.34
N GLY A 215 -2.54 28.84 2.04
CA GLY A 215 -3.73 28.73 1.19
C GLY A 215 -3.46 28.79 -0.32
N MET A 216 -2.19 28.75 -0.75
CA MET A 216 -1.84 28.83 -2.17
C MET A 216 -2.11 27.49 -2.89
N PRO A 217 -2.54 27.53 -4.17
CA PRO A 217 -2.66 26.33 -5.00
C PRO A 217 -1.29 25.67 -5.20
N THR A 218 -1.29 24.35 -5.32
CA THR A 218 -0.08 23.51 -5.34
C THR A 218 0.04 22.62 -6.56
N PHE A 219 -1.07 22.38 -7.27
CA PHE A 219 -1.18 21.40 -8.35
C PHE A 219 -0.12 21.58 -9.45
N ASP A 220 0.01 22.77 -10.04
CA ASP A 220 0.89 23.01 -11.19
C ASP A 220 2.32 22.62 -10.92
N ARG A 221 2.84 23.13 -9.81
CA ARG A 221 4.23 22.93 -9.43
C ARG A 221 4.50 21.47 -9.12
N VAL A 222 3.62 20.82 -8.35
CA VAL A 222 3.78 19.41 -7.99
C VAL A 222 3.68 18.52 -9.24
N CYS A 223 2.76 18.81 -10.15
CA CYS A 223 2.61 18.06 -11.40
C CYS A 223 3.81 18.23 -12.33
N GLY A 224 4.32 19.46 -12.51
CA GLY A 224 5.55 19.72 -13.26
C GLY A 224 6.74 18.97 -12.65
N ASN A 225 6.93 19.10 -11.34
CA ASN A 225 7.99 18.40 -10.61
C ASN A 225 7.90 16.88 -10.74
N LEU A 226 6.70 16.29 -10.71
CA LEU A 226 6.50 14.86 -10.95
C LEU A 226 6.97 14.45 -12.35
N ILE A 227 6.59 15.21 -13.38
CA ILE A 227 6.98 14.93 -14.77
C ILE A 227 8.50 14.99 -14.93
N HIS A 228 9.14 16.01 -14.37
CA HIS A 228 10.61 16.15 -14.38
C HIS A 228 11.28 15.04 -13.57
N ALA A 229 10.87 14.79 -12.33
CA ALA A 229 11.45 13.73 -11.50
C ALA A 229 11.33 12.35 -12.16
N SER A 230 10.23 12.08 -12.86
CA SER A 230 10.02 10.80 -13.56
C SER A 230 11.02 10.50 -14.68
N SER A 231 11.81 11.48 -15.16
CA SER A 231 12.86 11.23 -16.16
C SER A 231 14.16 10.71 -15.56
N VAL A 232 14.40 10.96 -14.27
CA VAL A 232 15.68 10.68 -13.60
C VAL A 232 15.55 9.79 -12.35
N LEU A 233 14.34 9.63 -11.82
CA LEU A 233 14.06 8.88 -10.60
C LEU A 233 12.91 7.88 -10.81
N PRO A 234 12.92 6.74 -10.09
CA PRO A 234 11.77 5.84 -10.06
C PRO A 234 10.65 6.48 -9.25
N VAL A 235 9.60 6.92 -9.93
CA VAL A 235 8.47 7.60 -9.28
C VAL A 235 7.21 6.75 -9.26
N THR A 236 6.50 6.85 -8.13
CA THR A 236 5.12 6.39 -8.02
C THR A 236 4.23 7.59 -7.71
N LEU A 237 3.16 7.78 -8.47
CA LEU A 237 2.06 8.66 -8.12
C LEU A 237 1.04 7.89 -7.28
N ARG A 238 0.81 8.35 -6.06
CA ARG A 238 -0.32 7.97 -5.23
C ARG A 238 -1.42 9.02 -5.38
N MET A 239 -2.66 8.58 -5.55
CA MET A 239 -3.82 9.46 -5.55
C MET A 239 -4.69 9.10 -4.37
N ASN A 240 -4.97 10.06 -3.47
CA ASN A 240 -6.01 9.85 -2.47
C ASN A 240 -7.36 10.07 -3.12
N VAL A 241 -8.22 9.08 -3.00
CA VAL A 241 -9.51 9.06 -3.66
C VAL A 241 -10.61 9.05 -2.60
N ASP A 242 -11.59 9.90 -2.82
CA ASP A 242 -12.83 9.98 -2.06
C ASP A 242 -14.02 9.78 -3.00
N LEU A 243 -15.24 9.99 -2.52
CA LEU A 243 -16.44 9.79 -3.33
C LEU A 243 -16.73 10.92 -4.33
N ILE A 244 -15.94 11.99 -4.36
CA ILE A 244 -16.22 13.19 -5.18
C ILE A 244 -15.11 13.58 -6.15
N ASN A 245 -13.89 13.05 -6.01
CA ASN A 245 -12.78 13.30 -6.93
C ASN A 245 -12.44 12.22 -7.99
N PRO A 246 -13.17 11.11 -8.23
CA PRO A 246 -12.81 10.14 -9.27
C PRO A 246 -12.65 10.76 -10.68
N ASP A 247 -13.55 11.66 -11.09
CA ASP A 247 -13.45 12.36 -12.38
C ASP A 247 -12.19 13.23 -12.48
N GLY A 248 -11.82 13.87 -11.36
CA GLY A 248 -10.56 14.61 -11.25
C GLY A 248 -9.35 13.69 -11.40
N CYS A 249 -9.46 12.46 -10.90
CA CYS A 249 -8.40 11.47 -11.03
C CYS A 249 -8.19 11.03 -12.48
N HIS A 250 -9.27 10.75 -13.21
CA HIS A 250 -9.22 10.47 -14.66
C HIS A 250 -8.54 11.60 -15.44
N LYS A 251 -8.96 12.85 -15.21
CA LYS A 251 -8.37 14.03 -15.87
C LYS A 251 -6.88 14.21 -15.60
N LEU A 252 -6.42 13.88 -14.38
CA LEU A 252 -4.99 13.91 -14.07
C LEU A 252 -4.22 12.84 -14.85
N LEU A 253 -4.75 11.62 -14.94
CA LEU A 253 -4.13 10.55 -15.72
C LEU A 253 -4.04 10.93 -17.20
N ASP A 254 -5.11 11.48 -17.78
CA ASP A 254 -5.12 11.98 -19.17
C ASP A 254 -4.05 13.05 -19.39
N HIS A 255 -3.94 14.00 -18.46
CA HIS A 255 -2.96 15.08 -18.53
C HIS A 255 -1.51 14.56 -18.50
N LEU A 256 -1.21 13.63 -17.59
CA LEU A 256 0.12 13.00 -17.46
C LEU A 256 0.45 12.07 -18.63
N ALA A 257 -0.56 11.43 -19.24
CA ALA A 257 -0.39 10.66 -20.46
C ALA A 257 -0.08 11.56 -21.66
N ALA A 258 -0.81 12.67 -21.81
CA ALA A 258 -0.59 13.67 -22.85
C ALA A 258 0.79 14.34 -22.76
N SER A 259 1.39 14.42 -21.56
CA SER A 259 2.77 14.89 -21.39
C SER A 259 3.85 13.86 -21.72
N GLY A 260 3.48 12.64 -22.14
CA GLY A 260 4.41 11.55 -22.43
C GLY A 260 5.09 10.95 -21.18
N ALA A 261 4.50 11.13 -20.00
CA ALA A 261 5.09 10.64 -18.74
C ALA A 261 4.54 9.26 -18.30
N ALA A 262 3.44 8.78 -18.90
CA ALA A 262 2.72 7.59 -18.43
C ALA A 262 3.61 6.35 -18.22
N ALA A 263 4.40 5.96 -19.22
CA ALA A 263 5.26 4.78 -19.13
C ALA A 263 6.33 4.87 -18.02
N ARG A 264 6.72 6.09 -17.63
CA ARG A 264 7.75 6.35 -16.60
C ARG A 264 7.15 6.31 -15.19
N ILE A 265 5.85 6.58 -15.04
CA ILE A 265 5.19 6.71 -13.75
C ILE A 265 4.46 5.41 -13.38
N ARG A 266 4.69 4.92 -12.16
CA ARG A 266 3.79 3.92 -11.55
C ARG A 266 2.64 4.65 -10.87
N VAL A 267 1.41 4.16 -10.98
CA VAL A 267 0.24 4.75 -10.29
C VAL A 267 -0.43 3.75 -9.37
N TYR A 268 -0.95 4.25 -8.24
CA TYR A 268 -1.91 3.53 -7.44
C TYR A 268 -2.84 4.49 -6.71
N PHE A 269 -4.00 3.96 -6.32
CA PHE A 269 -5.08 4.71 -5.72
C PHE A 269 -5.28 4.23 -4.29
N ALA A 270 -5.60 5.14 -3.38
CA ALA A 270 -5.85 4.80 -2.00
C ALA A 270 -7.04 5.59 -1.47
N PRO A 271 -7.94 4.95 -0.70
CA PRO A 271 -9.07 5.66 -0.10
C PRO A 271 -8.58 6.59 1.01
N ILE A 272 -9.27 7.72 1.18
CA ILE A 272 -9.09 8.56 2.37
C ILE A 272 -9.80 7.89 3.55
N HIS A 273 -9.08 7.76 4.66
CA HIS A 273 -9.64 7.30 5.92
C HIS A 273 -9.47 8.37 7.00
N PRO A 274 -10.41 8.44 7.97
CA PRO A 274 -10.23 9.25 9.16
C PRO A 274 -9.24 8.56 10.10
N PHE A 275 -7.95 8.89 9.99
CA PHE A 275 -6.90 8.34 10.85
C PHE A 275 -6.54 9.29 11.99
N GLY A 276 -6.37 8.76 13.20
CA GLY A 276 -5.75 9.47 14.31
C GLY A 276 -6.51 10.72 14.81
N LYS A 277 -5.89 11.42 15.75
CA LYS A 277 -6.45 12.63 16.39
C LYS A 277 -6.44 13.85 15.46
N GLY A 278 -5.60 13.87 14.42
CA GLY A 278 -5.50 14.96 13.45
C GLY A 278 -6.64 15.02 12.44
N CYS A 279 -7.26 13.89 12.10
CA CYS A 279 -8.37 13.83 11.14
C CYS A 279 -9.76 14.17 11.72
N ARG A 280 -9.85 14.75 12.92
CA ARG A 280 -11.13 15.05 13.59
C ARG A 280 -12.10 15.86 12.72
N ASP A 281 -11.57 16.65 11.80
CA ASP A 281 -12.36 17.54 10.94
C ASP A 281 -12.68 16.96 9.55
N ILE A 282 -12.20 15.74 9.20
CA ILE A 282 -12.49 15.13 7.89
C ILE A 282 -14.00 14.93 7.70
N ALA A 283 -14.73 14.59 8.76
CA ALA A 283 -16.18 14.41 8.71
C ALA A 283 -16.93 15.72 8.38
N GLU A 284 -16.33 16.87 8.66
CA GLU A 284 -16.90 18.20 8.43
C GLU A 284 -16.29 18.90 7.19
N ALA A 285 -15.21 18.35 6.64
CA ALA A 285 -14.51 18.88 5.49
C ALA A 285 -15.41 18.81 4.23
N LYS A 286 -15.82 19.96 3.71
CA LYS A 286 -16.61 20.04 2.46
C LYS A 286 -15.85 19.56 1.22
N THR A 287 -14.53 19.46 1.31
CA THR A 287 -13.62 19.13 0.19
C THR A 287 -13.28 17.64 0.11
N VAL A 288 -13.76 16.84 1.07
CA VAL A 288 -13.50 15.40 1.16
C VAL A 288 -14.80 14.66 1.48
N LYS A 289 -15.08 13.58 0.76
CA LYS A 289 -16.23 12.70 1.07
C LYS A 289 -15.80 11.25 1.23
N VAL A 290 -15.52 10.84 2.47
CA VAL A 290 -15.08 9.46 2.77
C VAL A 290 -16.17 8.44 2.41
N GLY A 291 -15.77 7.38 1.73
CA GLY A 291 -16.58 6.18 1.50
C GLY A 291 -15.98 4.97 2.21
N THR A 292 -16.71 3.86 2.21
CA THR A 292 -16.19 2.58 2.71
C THR A 292 -15.14 2.01 1.74
N ASN A 293 -14.34 1.03 2.19
CA ASN A 293 -13.43 0.32 1.27
C ASN A 293 -14.18 -0.44 0.17
N ARG A 294 -15.44 -0.82 0.43
CA ARG A 294 -16.31 -1.45 -0.56
C ARG A 294 -16.73 -0.46 -1.65
N ASP A 295 -17.05 0.77 -1.29
CA ASP A 295 -17.36 1.83 -2.26
C ASP A 295 -16.13 2.10 -3.13
N PHE A 296 -14.97 2.19 -2.50
CA PHE A 296 -13.70 2.43 -3.18
C PHE A 296 -13.30 1.28 -4.12
N ALA A 297 -13.65 0.02 -3.83
CA ALA A 297 -13.25 -1.12 -4.66
C ALA A 297 -13.67 -1.00 -6.13
N ARG A 298 -14.84 -0.41 -6.40
CA ARG A 298 -15.32 -0.16 -7.78
C ARG A 298 -14.59 1.02 -8.43
N ILE A 299 -14.40 2.09 -7.68
CA ILE A 299 -13.67 3.29 -8.14
C ILE A 299 -12.22 2.93 -8.49
N GLU A 300 -11.57 2.12 -7.64
CA GLU A 300 -10.19 1.65 -7.88
C GLU A 300 -10.10 0.85 -9.18
N LEU A 301 -11.06 -0.04 -9.45
CA LEU A 301 -11.06 -0.86 -10.66
C LEU A 301 -11.18 0.00 -11.93
N ASP A 302 -12.09 0.98 -11.92
CA ASP A 302 -12.28 1.95 -12.99
C ASP A 302 -11.01 2.77 -13.26
N LEU A 303 -10.41 3.33 -12.20
CA LEU A 303 -9.18 4.10 -12.30
C LEU A 303 -7.96 3.27 -12.75
N ILE A 304 -7.84 2.02 -12.30
CA ILE A 304 -6.78 1.11 -12.78
C ILE A 304 -6.97 0.81 -14.26
N THR A 305 -8.19 0.53 -14.69
CA THR A 305 -8.51 0.23 -16.10
C THR A 305 -8.13 1.42 -17.00
N HIS A 306 -8.53 2.63 -16.61
CA HIS A 306 -8.19 3.85 -17.33
C HIS A 306 -6.68 4.11 -17.36
N ALA A 307 -6.01 3.98 -16.22
CA ALA A 307 -4.56 4.16 -16.14
C ALA A 307 -3.78 3.18 -17.04
N GLU A 308 -4.18 1.90 -17.07
CA GLU A 308 -3.52 0.91 -17.92
C GLU A 308 -3.76 1.18 -19.41
N ALA A 309 -4.97 1.62 -19.79
CA ALA A 309 -5.29 2.01 -21.16
C ALA A 309 -4.43 3.19 -21.66
N LEU A 310 -4.05 4.09 -20.75
CA LEU A 310 -3.14 5.21 -21.02
C LEU A 310 -1.65 4.85 -20.95
N GLY A 311 -1.31 3.59 -20.65
CA GLY A 311 0.07 3.11 -20.60
C GLY A 311 0.80 3.32 -19.26
N PHE A 312 0.08 3.64 -18.18
CA PHE A 312 0.67 3.67 -16.84
C PHE A 312 0.95 2.27 -16.31
N ARG A 313 1.96 2.17 -15.45
CA ARG A 313 2.21 0.94 -14.67
C ARG A 313 1.37 0.96 -13.41
N THR A 314 0.53 -0.04 -13.18
CA THR A 314 -0.28 -0.20 -11.97
C THR A 314 0.23 -1.36 -11.12
N ALA A 315 -0.21 -1.42 -9.86
CA ALA A 315 0.00 -2.62 -9.06
C ALA A 315 -0.91 -3.76 -9.57
N ALA A 316 -0.39 -4.98 -9.60
CA ALA A 316 -1.11 -6.17 -10.04
C ALA A 316 -1.10 -7.20 -8.89
N PRO A 317 -2.24 -7.84 -8.51
CA PRO A 317 -2.31 -8.74 -7.36
C PRO A 317 -1.21 -9.81 -7.31
N PHE A 318 -0.88 -10.45 -8.42
CA PHE A 318 0.10 -11.56 -8.43
C PHE A 318 1.55 -11.12 -8.62
N LYS A 319 1.78 -9.84 -8.95
CA LYS A 319 3.13 -9.26 -9.07
C LYS A 319 3.66 -8.66 -7.78
N GLN A 320 2.84 -8.50 -6.74
CA GLN A 320 3.32 -8.05 -5.44
C GLN A 320 4.09 -9.17 -4.75
N PRO A 321 5.26 -8.92 -4.13
CA PRO A 321 5.93 -9.91 -3.30
C PRO A 321 4.96 -10.50 -2.28
N TRP A 322 5.11 -11.77 -1.96
CA TRP A 322 4.27 -12.51 -1.00
C TRP A 322 4.17 -11.84 0.38
N LEU A 323 5.05 -10.88 0.68
CA LEU A 323 5.31 -10.37 2.01
C LEU A 323 5.73 -8.89 1.95
N GLN A 324 4.90 -8.01 1.35
CA GLN A 324 4.96 -6.59 1.68
C GLN A 324 4.43 -6.43 3.11
N GLN A 325 5.32 -6.65 4.08
CA GLN A 325 4.97 -6.62 5.48
C GLN A 325 4.95 -5.18 5.98
N CYS A 326 3.85 -4.81 6.61
CA CYS A 326 3.76 -3.52 7.29
C CYS A 326 4.86 -3.46 8.36
N GLN A 327 5.70 -2.43 8.29
CA GLN A 327 6.76 -2.18 9.27
C GLN A 327 6.25 -2.25 10.71
N ALA A 328 5.02 -1.81 10.98
CA ALA A 328 4.47 -1.76 12.32
C ALA A 328 4.42 -3.12 13.02
N VAL A 329 4.31 -4.21 12.27
CA VAL A 329 4.19 -5.59 12.80
C VAL A 329 5.46 -6.42 12.60
N SER A 330 6.57 -5.78 12.21
CA SER A 330 7.86 -6.42 11.90
C SER A 330 8.88 -6.20 13.02
N SER A 331 9.65 -7.23 13.40
CA SER A 331 10.54 -7.20 14.58
C SER A 331 11.70 -6.21 14.47
N HIS A 332 12.21 -5.96 13.28
CA HIS A 332 13.40 -5.14 13.04
C HIS A 332 13.08 -3.93 12.16
N SER A 333 11.88 -3.38 12.33
CA SER A 333 11.48 -2.18 11.61
C SER A 333 10.79 -1.16 12.51
N TYR A 334 11.21 0.10 12.36
CA TYR A 334 10.87 1.18 13.30
C TYR A 334 10.68 2.51 12.59
N VAL A 335 9.81 3.35 13.14
CA VAL A 335 9.74 4.77 12.80
C VAL A 335 10.67 5.53 13.72
N VAL A 336 11.47 6.44 13.18
CA VAL A 336 12.36 7.33 13.93
C VAL A 336 11.85 8.77 13.77
N GLU A 337 11.48 9.38 14.89
CA GLU A 337 11.03 10.78 14.95
C GLU A 337 12.19 11.78 15.03
N PRO A 338 11.96 13.08 14.82
CA PRO A 338 13.03 14.09 14.82
C PRO A 338 13.82 14.17 16.12
N ASP A 339 13.20 13.81 17.26
CA ASP A 339 13.85 13.81 18.58
C ASP A 339 14.60 12.50 18.89
N GLY A 340 14.56 11.51 17.99
CA GLY A 340 15.16 10.19 18.17
C GLY A 340 14.23 9.14 18.79
N SER A 341 12.98 9.49 19.09
CA SER A 341 11.99 8.54 19.59
C SER A 341 11.65 7.49 18.54
N LEU A 342 11.32 6.28 19.02
CA LEU A 342 10.98 5.14 18.19
C LEU A 342 9.50 4.78 18.31
N GLN A 343 8.86 4.52 17.18
CA GLN A 343 7.49 4.00 17.08
C GLN A 343 7.39 2.83 16.09
N ARG A 344 6.20 2.19 16.03
CA ARG A 344 5.92 1.11 15.07
C ARG A 344 5.27 1.61 13.78
N CYS A 345 4.26 2.47 13.87
CA CYS A 345 3.47 2.92 12.73
C CYS A 345 3.72 4.39 12.42
N TRP A 346 3.91 4.76 11.15
CA TRP A 346 4.10 6.16 10.78
C TRP A 346 2.81 6.99 10.87
N ILE A 347 1.64 6.35 11.01
CA ILE A 347 0.36 7.04 11.21
C ILE A 347 0.30 7.70 12.60
N GLU A 348 1.04 7.15 13.56
CA GLU A 348 1.05 7.55 14.97
C GLU A 348 2.17 8.56 15.31
N VAL A 349 2.92 9.00 14.31
CA VAL A 349 3.99 9.98 14.48
C VAL A 349 3.44 11.28 15.09
N GLY A 350 4.14 11.82 16.09
CA GLY A 350 3.68 12.95 16.89
C GLY A 350 2.80 12.59 18.10
N GLU A 351 2.40 11.33 18.25
CA GLU A 351 1.66 10.87 19.44
C GLU A 351 2.61 10.29 20.51
N ASP A 352 2.87 11.08 21.56
CA ASP A 352 3.85 10.75 22.59
C ASP A 352 3.52 9.46 23.37
N ASP A 353 2.22 9.11 23.48
CA ASP A 353 1.76 7.87 24.12
C ASP A 353 2.03 6.61 23.29
N LYS A 354 2.48 6.75 22.03
CA LYS A 354 2.77 5.63 21.10
C LYS A 354 4.25 5.26 21.02
N ARG A 355 5.12 5.99 21.73
CA ARG A 355 6.56 5.75 21.77
C ARG A 355 6.87 4.38 22.39
N ILE A 356 7.75 3.61 21.73
CA ILE A 356 8.21 2.28 22.21
C ILE A 356 9.67 2.28 22.66
N GLY A 357 10.37 3.41 22.52
CA GLY A 357 11.76 3.57 22.93
C GLY A 357 12.42 4.79 22.29
N HIS A 358 13.75 4.81 22.33
CA HIS A 358 14.57 5.88 21.76
C HIS A 358 15.81 5.29 21.08
N ILE A 359 16.30 5.91 20.00
CA ILE A 359 17.37 5.42 19.14
C ILE A 359 18.71 5.18 19.87
N THR A 360 18.96 5.92 20.95
CA THR A 360 20.14 5.76 21.83
C THR A 360 20.04 4.59 22.81
N SER A 361 18.87 3.95 22.89
CA SER A 361 18.56 2.90 23.87
C SER A 361 18.05 1.63 23.18
N ALA A 362 18.05 0.52 23.91
CA ALA A 362 17.38 -0.68 23.41
C ALA A 362 15.87 -0.44 23.33
N VAL A 363 15.24 -0.88 22.23
CA VAL A 363 13.78 -0.87 22.10
C VAL A 363 13.17 -1.70 23.23
N ASN A 364 12.18 -1.16 23.93
CA ASN A 364 11.45 -1.93 24.92
C ASN A 364 10.47 -2.89 24.21
N VAL A 365 10.98 -4.06 23.84
CA VAL A 365 10.21 -5.11 23.16
C VAL A 365 9.04 -5.64 24.00
N ALA A 366 9.08 -5.46 25.32
CA ALA A 366 8.03 -5.92 26.23
C ALA A 366 6.98 -4.83 26.54
N SER A 367 7.12 -3.62 25.99
CA SER A 367 6.15 -2.56 26.26
C SER A 367 4.75 -2.94 25.75
N PRO A 368 3.67 -2.51 26.45
CA PRO A 368 2.30 -2.74 25.98
C PRO A 368 2.09 -2.21 24.55
N GLU A 369 2.63 -1.04 24.25
CA GLU A 369 2.59 -0.42 22.92
C GLU A 369 3.33 -1.25 21.88
N ASN A 370 4.47 -1.87 22.18
CA ASN A 370 5.10 -2.79 21.25
C ASN A 370 4.25 -4.05 21.04
N MET A 371 3.73 -4.62 22.14
CA MET A 371 3.01 -5.89 22.12
C MET A 371 1.66 -5.80 21.42
N ARG A 372 0.96 -4.65 21.42
CA ARG A 372 -0.29 -4.51 20.65
C ARG A 372 -0.08 -4.73 19.15
N TRP A 373 1.06 -4.31 18.61
CA TRP A 373 1.44 -4.55 17.21
C TRP A 373 1.90 -5.97 16.96
N MET A 374 2.77 -6.50 17.83
CA MET A 374 3.35 -7.85 17.66
C MET A 374 2.29 -8.96 17.76
N ARG A 375 1.15 -8.70 18.42
CA ARG A 375 0.02 -9.63 18.52
C ARG A 375 -0.90 -9.64 17.30
N PHE A 376 -0.81 -8.65 16.41
CA PHE A 376 -1.64 -8.63 15.20
C PHE A 376 -1.26 -9.82 14.30
N ASP A 377 -2.26 -10.65 13.99
CA ASP A 377 -2.10 -11.77 13.07
C ASP A 377 -3.46 -12.04 12.37
N PRO A 378 -3.55 -11.80 11.05
CA PRO A 378 -4.78 -11.99 10.29
C PRO A 378 -5.12 -13.47 10.06
N THR A 379 -4.18 -14.39 10.32
CA THR A 379 -4.40 -15.84 10.17
C THR A 379 -5.10 -16.46 11.39
N ARG A 380 -5.21 -15.72 12.49
CA ARG A 380 -5.75 -16.21 13.77
C ARG A 380 -7.17 -15.73 14.07
N ASN A 381 -7.60 -14.63 13.46
CA ASN A 381 -8.83 -13.93 13.82
C ASN A 381 -9.82 -13.85 12.66
N ASP A 382 -11.10 -14.00 12.96
CA ASP A 382 -12.18 -13.70 12.01
C ASP A 382 -12.32 -12.19 11.82
N PRO A 383 -12.76 -11.72 10.63
CA PRO A 383 -13.15 -12.53 9.46
C PRO A 383 -11.96 -12.95 8.58
N CYS A 384 -10.73 -12.56 8.91
CA CYS A 384 -9.56 -12.74 8.06
C CYS A 384 -9.15 -14.21 7.88
N LYS A 385 -9.13 -15.02 8.94
CA LYS A 385 -8.71 -16.43 8.88
C LYS A 385 -9.59 -17.27 7.92
N SER A 386 -10.86 -16.89 7.80
CA SER A 386 -11.87 -17.55 6.96
C SER A 386 -12.05 -16.86 5.60
N CYS A 387 -11.24 -15.83 5.30
CA CYS A 387 -11.39 -15.02 4.10
C CYS A 387 -10.70 -15.68 2.90
N PRO A 388 -11.40 -15.89 1.76
CA PRO A 388 -10.80 -16.50 0.57
C PRO A 388 -9.77 -15.60 -0.13
N VAL A 389 -9.62 -14.34 0.30
CA VAL A 389 -8.67 -13.35 -0.25
C VAL A 389 -7.44 -13.17 0.66
N LEU A 390 -7.36 -13.90 1.77
CA LEU A 390 -6.26 -13.79 2.74
C LEU A 390 -4.85 -13.89 2.11
N PRO A 391 -4.56 -14.78 1.15
CA PRO A 391 -3.21 -14.90 0.56
C PRO A 391 -2.74 -13.68 -0.24
N VAL A 392 -3.67 -12.79 -0.61
CA VAL A 392 -3.38 -11.55 -1.34
C VAL A 392 -3.42 -10.35 -0.40
N CYS A 393 -4.40 -10.33 0.52
CA CYS A 393 -4.66 -9.18 1.38
C CYS A 393 -3.84 -9.15 2.68
N PHE A 394 -3.55 -10.31 3.27
CA PHE A 394 -2.89 -10.44 4.58
C PHE A 394 -3.49 -9.55 5.68
N GLY A 395 -4.82 -9.41 5.73
CA GLY A 395 -5.49 -8.58 6.74
C GLY A 395 -5.35 -7.07 6.56
N SER A 396 -4.74 -6.59 5.48
CA SER A 396 -4.62 -5.15 5.21
C SER A 396 -3.85 -4.38 6.29
N CYS A 397 -4.17 -3.08 6.47
CA CYS A 397 -3.49 -2.18 7.40
C CYS A 397 -3.69 -2.62 8.87
N PRO A 398 -2.63 -3.07 9.57
CA PRO A 398 -2.75 -3.51 10.97
C PRO A 398 -3.27 -2.41 11.91
N HIS A 399 -2.94 -1.15 11.62
CA HIS A 399 -3.37 0.00 12.43
C HIS A 399 -4.89 0.05 12.58
N ARG A 400 -5.65 -0.17 11.50
CA ARG A 400 -7.12 -0.12 11.54
C ARG A 400 -7.71 -1.22 12.41
N HIS A 401 -7.05 -2.38 12.45
CA HIS A 401 -7.47 -3.49 13.31
C HIS A 401 -7.13 -3.23 14.78
N VAL A 402 -5.90 -2.76 15.06
CA VAL A 402 -5.44 -2.47 16.42
C VAL A 402 -6.26 -1.33 17.05
N ASP A 403 -6.67 -0.35 16.26
CA ASP A 403 -7.52 0.77 16.70
C ASP A 403 -9.02 0.42 16.77
N GLY A 404 -9.41 -0.81 16.42
CA GLY A 404 -10.79 -1.26 16.50
C GLY A 404 -11.74 -0.59 15.49
N ALA A 405 -11.22 -0.19 14.32
CA ALA A 405 -12.07 0.37 13.26
C ALA A 405 -13.11 -0.67 12.76
N PRO A 406 -14.29 -0.22 12.30
CA PRO A 406 -15.32 -1.13 11.75
C PRO A 406 -14.83 -1.97 10.57
N GLU A 407 -15.47 -3.12 10.32
CA GLU A 407 -15.09 -4.06 9.24
C GLU A 407 -15.01 -3.39 7.86
N GLU A 408 -15.94 -2.48 7.57
CA GLU A 408 -16.03 -1.72 6.31
C GLU A 408 -14.82 -0.80 6.03
N PHE A 409 -14.02 -0.50 7.06
CA PHE A 409 -12.78 0.26 6.97
C PHE A 409 -11.53 -0.60 7.19
N THR A 410 -11.62 -1.72 7.91
CA THR A 410 -10.48 -2.63 8.12
C THR A 410 -10.24 -3.53 6.91
N CYS A 411 -11.29 -4.15 6.36
CA CYS A 411 -11.21 -5.00 5.17
C CYS A 411 -10.71 -4.20 3.96
N ASN A 412 -9.66 -4.68 3.31
CA ASN A 412 -9.12 -4.04 2.11
C ASN A 412 -10.12 -4.08 0.95
N GLN A 413 -10.08 -3.07 0.09
CA GLN A 413 -10.90 -2.99 -1.11
C GLN A 413 -10.76 -4.22 -2.04
N ILE A 414 -9.59 -4.88 -2.02
CA ILE A 414 -9.34 -6.10 -2.80
C ILE A 414 -10.28 -7.25 -2.46
N ARG A 415 -10.85 -7.27 -1.24
CA ARG A 415 -11.89 -8.24 -0.87
C ARG A 415 -13.06 -8.23 -1.86
N TRP A 416 -13.38 -7.08 -2.45
CA TRP A 416 -14.54 -6.92 -3.32
C TRP A 416 -14.18 -6.81 -4.82
N ASN A 417 -12.92 -6.57 -5.19
CA ASN A 417 -12.51 -6.46 -6.59
C ASN A 417 -11.43 -7.48 -7.02
N VAL A 418 -10.99 -8.41 -6.15
CA VAL A 418 -9.92 -9.37 -6.51
C VAL A 418 -10.24 -10.15 -7.77
N LYS A 419 -11.48 -10.62 -7.95
CA LYS A 419 -11.90 -11.40 -9.13
C LYS A 419 -11.73 -10.63 -10.42
N ASP A 420 -12.11 -9.35 -10.42
CA ASP A 420 -11.97 -8.51 -11.61
C ASP A 420 -10.49 -8.18 -11.86
N ARG A 421 -9.71 -7.92 -10.81
CA ARG A 421 -8.27 -7.63 -10.94
C ARG A 421 -7.46 -8.82 -11.45
N VAL A 422 -7.75 -10.04 -10.99
CA VAL A 422 -7.10 -11.26 -11.51
C VAL A 422 -7.58 -11.61 -12.91
N ARG A 423 -8.84 -11.31 -13.26
CA ARG A 423 -9.32 -11.42 -14.66
C ARG A 423 -8.53 -10.49 -15.58
N MET A 424 -8.32 -9.23 -15.20
CA MET A 424 -7.50 -8.29 -15.95
C MET A 424 -6.05 -8.79 -16.14
N GLU A 425 -5.47 -9.45 -15.13
CA GLU A 425 -4.14 -10.05 -15.26
C GLU A 425 -4.14 -11.24 -16.24
N TYR A 426 -5.13 -12.13 -16.14
CA TYR A 426 -5.27 -13.29 -17.02
C TYR A 426 -5.40 -12.88 -18.49
N GLN A 427 -6.26 -11.89 -18.77
CA GLN A 427 -6.54 -11.41 -20.13
C GLN A 427 -5.32 -10.76 -20.80
N LYS A 428 -4.36 -10.22 -20.03
CA LYS A 428 -3.11 -9.68 -20.59
C LYS A 428 -2.22 -10.75 -21.21
N THR A 429 -2.31 -12.01 -20.75
CA THR A 429 -1.54 -13.14 -21.28
C THR A 429 -2.37 -14.06 -22.17
N HIS A 430 -3.70 -13.91 -22.18
CA HIS A 430 -4.66 -14.68 -22.98
C HIS A 430 -5.62 -13.73 -23.71
N PRO A 431 -5.12 -12.90 -24.65
CA PRO A 431 -5.95 -11.92 -25.35
C PRO A 431 -7.09 -12.56 -26.18
N GLU A 432 -6.95 -13.83 -26.56
CA GLU A 432 -7.98 -14.62 -27.24
C GLU A 432 -9.23 -14.90 -26.39
N ASP A 433 -9.12 -14.79 -25.06
CA ASP A 433 -10.21 -15.01 -24.12
C ASP A 433 -10.87 -13.68 -23.67
N ILE A 434 -10.59 -12.56 -24.36
CA ILE A 434 -11.25 -11.26 -24.10
C ILE A 434 -12.62 -11.24 -24.79
N ASP A 435 -13.69 -11.01 -24.02
CA ASP A 435 -15.00 -10.68 -24.58
C ASP A 435 -14.96 -9.27 -25.18
N GLU A 436 -15.10 -9.13 -26.49
CA GLU A 436 -15.26 -7.82 -27.17
C GLU A 436 -16.45 -7.01 -26.62
N LEU A 437 -17.38 -7.67 -25.90
CA LEU A 437 -18.59 -7.09 -25.31
C LEU A 437 -18.49 -6.77 -23.81
N ALA A 438 -17.35 -7.05 -23.15
CA ALA A 438 -17.19 -6.86 -21.70
C ALA A 438 -16.10 -5.84 -21.35
N LEU A 439 -16.06 -4.71 -22.06
CA LEU A 439 -15.45 -3.50 -21.48
C LEU A 439 -16.40 -2.95 -20.41
N PRO A 440 -15.95 -2.63 -19.20
CA PRO A 440 -16.79 -1.94 -18.24
C PRO A 440 -17.03 -0.51 -18.76
N MET A 441 -18.14 -0.28 -19.44
CA MET A 441 -18.66 1.07 -19.70
C MET A 441 -20.10 1.17 -19.26
N ALA A 442 -20.31 1.79 -18.10
CA ALA A 442 -21.30 2.85 -17.96
C ALA A 442 -20.89 3.77 -16.78
N PRO A 443 -20.83 5.10 -16.98
CA PRO A 443 -20.76 6.06 -15.87
C PRO A 443 -22.03 5.93 -15.00
N PRO A 444 -21.99 6.36 -13.74
CA PRO A 444 -23.06 6.07 -12.78
C PRO A 444 -24.42 6.60 -13.26
N SER A 445 -25.41 5.71 -13.30
CA SER A 445 -26.78 6.12 -12.99
C SER A 445 -26.80 6.60 -11.54
N GLN A 446 -27.55 7.68 -11.30
CA GLN A 446 -27.55 8.47 -10.06
C GLN A 446 -27.47 7.63 -8.78
N PRO A 447 -26.78 8.10 -7.72
CA PRO A 447 -26.65 7.37 -6.47
C PRO A 447 -28.05 7.06 -5.92
N GLY A 448 -28.41 5.78 -5.98
CA GLY A 448 -29.56 5.24 -5.26
C GLY A 448 -29.40 5.55 -3.78
N THR A 449 -30.50 5.91 -3.14
CA THR A 449 -30.61 6.23 -1.73
C THR A 449 -30.25 5.02 -0.86
N THR A 450 -28.96 4.79 -0.64
CA THR A 450 -28.47 3.93 0.44
C THR A 450 -28.32 4.78 1.69
N ALA A 451 -28.97 4.34 2.76
CA ALA A 451 -29.04 5.02 4.05
C ALA A 451 -27.65 5.46 4.52
N PHE A 452 -27.55 6.74 4.89
CA PHE A 452 -26.42 7.29 5.64
C PHE A 452 -26.17 6.42 6.88
N VAL A 453 -24.94 5.99 7.09
CA VAL A 453 -24.49 5.54 8.41
C VAL A 453 -24.15 6.81 9.18
N PRO A 454 -24.94 7.23 10.18
CA PRO A 454 -24.56 8.36 11.00
C PRO A 454 -23.31 7.99 11.80
N LEU A 455 -22.26 8.82 11.67
CA LEU A 455 -20.99 8.69 12.39
C LEU A 455 -21.14 8.78 13.92
N SER A 456 -22.34 9.00 14.46
CA SER A 456 -22.64 8.86 15.89
C SER A 456 -22.46 7.42 16.41
N ALA A 457 -22.33 6.43 15.52
CA ALA A 457 -21.96 5.07 15.88
C ALA A 457 -20.45 4.87 16.14
N ILE A 458 -19.60 5.84 15.79
CA ILE A 458 -18.20 5.89 16.24
C ILE A 458 -18.18 6.60 17.59
N SER A 459 -18.66 5.90 18.62
CA SER A 459 -18.44 6.35 20.00
C SER A 459 -16.95 6.28 20.29
N VAL A 460 -16.31 7.45 20.20
CA VAL A 460 -15.00 7.73 20.80
C VAL A 460 -15.05 7.22 22.23
N ILE A 461 -14.12 6.32 22.55
CA ILE A 461 -13.82 5.87 23.91
C ILE A 461 -13.48 7.13 24.72
N ARG A 462 -14.48 7.66 25.41
CA ARG A 462 -14.30 8.61 26.51
C ARG A 462 -13.95 7.79 27.74
N SER A 463 -12.65 7.63 28.01
CA SER A 463 -12.06 7.52 29.34
C SER A 463 -10.55 7.39 29.22
#